data_AF-K1PYT9-F1
#
_entry.id   AF-K1PYT9-F1
#
_cell.length_a   1.000
_cell.length_b   1.000
_cell.length_c   1.000
_cell.angle_alpha   90.00
_cell.angle_beta   90.00
_cell.angle_gamma   90.00
#
_symmetry.space_group_name_H-M   'P 1'
#
loop_
_entity.id
_entity.type
_entity.pdbx_description
1 polymer ?
#
loop_
_entity_poly.entity_id
_entity_poly.type
_entity_poly.pdbx_seq_one_letter_code
_entity_poly.pdbx_strand_id
1 'polypeptide(L)'
;MDHEVIVETRNFYPSMASVFHSEEKLREIIHNNWAVEIFWFPFSSLPFNLSNDELWVRTFNKICPEAIEKVEDVKFYKIHDVYDCITQEALGIVSSFITNHEPIVPLMQWLSFLTLKNVLYPDRVEPLYQEIPNAVHFSDAYLGTGSIANPKYGGSGHVVCIEVLCLKGTESWKDFSEAVGQKWSDLGGVPHLAKQYDQLEGIFESIRCMSESLDLIIKQLQNRVGSKPEFFAEHFQNWAENQTSSVISCSPKTKEEMSKVIKAAAAEKVVIRCAGARHSWAPVFADSRQICVNTKHIKSDYPNKSNIRADGVGKDVHCVSDNLVKMRVFDANGELRTYSADGDGADVELFRAVSAGFGCFGVVYDVTIQVCYFFFLCA
;
A
#
# COMPACT_ATOMS: atom_id res chain seq x y z
N MET A 1 9.70 -14.86 14.90
CA MET A 1 8.37 -15.07 14.33
C MET A 1 7.43 -14.38 15.29
N ASP A 2 6.87 -13.24 14.89
CA ASP A 2 5.92 -12.53 15.73
C ASP A 2 4.61 -13.33 15.80
N HIS A 3 4.02 -13.38 16.98
CA HIS A 3 2.79 -14.13 17.26
C HIS A 3 1.66 -13.68 16.33
N GLU A 4 0.91 -14.64 15.76
CA GLU A 4 -0.31 -14.39 14.99
C GLU A 4 -1.28 -13.51 15.80
N VAL A 5 -1.77 -12.43 15.20
CA VAL A 5 -2.68 -11.50 15.88
C VAL A 5 -4.10 -12.02 15.73
N ILE A 6 -4.68 -12.51 16.82
CA ILE A 6 -6.09 -12.87 16.87
C ILE A 6 -6.90 -11.65 17.28
N VAL A 7 -7.99 -11.42 16.56
CA VAL A 7 -8.93 -10.33 16.86
C VAL A 7 -10.35 -10.85 17.08
N GLU A 8 -11.06 -10.18 17.97
CA GLU A 8 -12.51 -10.23 18.04
C GLU A 8 -13.09 -9.30 16.95
N THR A 9 -13.95 -9.86 16.11
CA THR A 9 -14.61 -9.16 15.01
C THR A 9 -16.13 -9.14 15.25
N ARG A 10 -16.75 -7.97 15.14
CA ARG A 10 -18.22 -7.80 15.18
C ARG A 10 -18.74 -6.98 14.02
N ASN A 11 -19.85 -7.41 13.44
CA ASN A 11 -20.62 -6.68 12.43
C ASN A 11 -21.91 -6.15 13.05
N PHE A 12 -22.28 -4.91 12.75
CA PHE A 12 -23.58 -4.35 13.11
C PHE A 12 -24.02 -3.30 12.09
N TYR A 13 -25.32 -2.98 12.12
CA TYR A 13 -25.97 -2.18 11.07
C TYR A 13 -26.68 -0.94 11.64
N PRO A 14 -25.94 0.09 12.08
CA PRO A 14 -26.54 1.29 12.64
C PRO A 14 -27.11 2.17 11.52
N SER A 15 -28.09 3.01 11.82
CA SER A 15 -28.58 3.99 10.86
C SER A 15 -27.52 5.06 10.60
N MET A 16 -27.44 5.56 9.37
CA MET A 16 -26.54 6.63 8.95
C MET A 16 -26.69 7.84 9.87
N ALA A 17 -27.93 8.25 10.16
CA ALA A 17 -28.21 9.37 11.05
C ALA A 17 -27.65 9.16 12.47
N SER A 18 -27.71 7.93 13.01
CA SER A 18 -27.21 7.66 14.35
C SER A 18 -25.70 7.74 14.48
N VAL A 19 -24.96 7.52 13.38
CA VAL A 19 -23.49 7.50 13.37
C VAL A 19 -22.93 8.81 12.82
N PHE A 20 -23.31 9.21 11.61
CA PHE A 20 -22.70 10.38 10.94
C PHE A 20 -23.32 11.71 11.34
N HIS A 21 -24.57 11.75 11.83
CA HIS A 21 -25.14 12.98 12.38
C HIS A 21 -24.84 13.16 13.88
N SER A 22 -24.22 12.16 14.53
CA SER A 22 -23.75 12.24 15.91
C SER A 22 -22.25 12.05 15.99
N GLU A 23 -21.51 13.16 16.05
CA GLU A 23 -20.05 13.14 16.15
C GLU A 23 -19.57 12.32 17.36
N GLU A 24 -20.29 12.40 18.49
CA GLU A 24 -20.00 11.63 19.70
C GLU A 24 -20.08 10.12 19.45
N LYS A 25 -21.12 9.66 18.73
CA LYS A 25 -21.32 8.23 18.49
C LYS A 25 -20.27 7.65 17.56
N LEU A 26 -19.91 8.40 16.50
CA LEU A 26 -18.84 8.02 15.60
C LEU A 26 -17.50 7.95 16.35
N ARG A 27 -17.19 8.95 17.19
CA ARG A 27 -15.99 8.95 18.04
C ARG A 27 -15.95 7.76 18.99
N GLU A 28 -17.07 7.43 19.62
CA GLU A 28 -17.18 6.27 20.52
C GLU A 28 -16.85 4.97 19.78
N ILE A 29 -17.45 4.75 18.60
CA ILE A 29 -17.18 3.56 17.77
C ILE A 29 -15.69 3.48 17.40
N ILE A 30 -15.07 4.60 17.05
CA ILE A 30 -13.66 4.62 16.63
C ILE A 30 -12.72 4.39 17.82
N HIS A 31 -12.92 5.09 18.93
CA HIS A 31 -12.00 5.07 20.06
C HIS A 31 -12.11 3.82 20.92
N ASN A 32 -13.29 3.20 20.97
CA ASN A 32 -13.48 1.98 21.76
C ASN A 32 -13.00 0.72 21.03
N ASN A 33 -12.59 0.82 19.77
CA ASN A 33 -12.18 -0.32 18.96
C ASN A 33 -10.75 -0.16 18.44
N TRP A 34 -10.02 -1.27 18.29
CA TRP A 34 -8.65 -1.25 17.76
C TRP A 34 -8.61 -0.85 16.28
N ALA A 35 -9.56 -1.35 15.48
CA ALA A 35 -9.81 -0.89 14.12
C ALA A 35 -11.31 -0.94 13.78
N VAL A 36 -11.74 -0.12 12.83
CA VAL A 36 -13.13 -0.05 12.36
C VAL A 36 -13.17 0.04 10.84
N GLU A 37 -14.01 -0.77 10.23
CA GLU A 37 -14.44 -0.67 8.83
C GLU A 37 -15.89 -0.20 8.81
N ILE A 38 -16.16 0.85 8.04
CA ILE A 38 -17.51 1.34 7.77
C ILE A 38 -17.71 1.30 6.27
N PHE A 39 -18.77 0.65 5.86
CA PHE A 39 -19.15 0.55 4.47
C PHE A 39 -20.56 1.07 4.31
N TRP A 40 -20.79 1.83 3.24
CA TRP A 40 -22.10 2.36 2.98
C TRP A 40 -22.49 2.19 1.50
N PHE A 41 -23.71 1.67 1.33
CA PHE A 41 -24.42 1.58 0.06
C PHE A 41 -25.55 2.61 0.11
N PRO A 42 -25.61 3.58 -0.82
CA PRO A 42 -26.73 4.49 -0.89
C PRO A 42 -28.05 3.72 -1.10
N PHE A 43 -29.14 4.25 -0.56
CA PHE A 43 -30.47 3.64 -0.64
C PHE A 43 -30.52 2.22 -0.03
N SER A 44 -29.72 1.97 1.00
CA SER A 44 -29.66 0.69 1.71
C SER A 44 -30.93 0.38 2.51
N SER A 45 -31.84 1.35 2.67
CA SER A 45 -33.09 1.17 3.41
C SER A 45 -34.29 1.83 2.75
N LEU A 46 -35.48 1.29 3.05
CA LEU A 46 -36.76 1.82 2.60
C LEU A 46 -37.37 2.78 3.64
N PRO A 47 -38.01 3.87 3.21
CA PRO A 47 -38.07 4.38 1.84
C PRO A 47 -36.69 4.93 1.41
N PHE A 48 -36.36 4.81 0.11
CA PHE A 48 -35.07 5.19 -0.48
C PHE A 48 -34.76 6.67 -0.26
N ASN A 49 -34.11 6.95 0.86
CA ASN A 49 -33.70 8.27 1.31
C ASN A 49 -32.41 8.06 2.08
N LEU A 50 -31.37 8.81 1.72
CA LEU A 50 -30.04 8.70 2.33
C LEU A 50 -30.07 8.82 3.86
N SER A 51 -31.00 9.62 4.40
CA SER A 51 -31.19 9.80 5.85
C SER A 51 -31.64 8.52 6.57
N ASN A 52 -32.28 7.61 5.85
CA ASN A 52 -32.81 6.35 6.36
C ASN A 52 -31.84 5.19 6.18
N ASP A 53 -30.75 5.39 5.43
CA ASP A 53 -29.80 4.33 5.13
C ASP A 53 -29.19 3.74 6.40
N GLU A 54 -28.89 2.46 6.33
CA GLU A 54 -28.06 1.76 7.28
C GLU A 54 -26.62 1.68 6.76
N LEU A 55 -25.68 1.69 7.70
CA LEU A 55 -24.27 1.45 7.45
C LEU A 55 -23.96 0.00 7.77
N TRP A 56 -23.02 -0.62 7.07
CA TRP A 56 -22.36 -1.81 7.57
C TRP A 56 -21.14 -1.36 8.36
N VAL A 57 -21.09 -1.69 9.66
CA VAL A 57 -19.94 -1.37 10.51
C VAL A 57 -19.35 -2.68 11.01
N ARG A 58 -18.04 -2.85 10.78
CA ARG A 58 -17.25 -3.96 11.30
C ARG A 58 -16.17 -3.42 12.22
N THR A 59 -16.04 -4.03 13.39
CA THR A 59 -15.07 -3.63 14.41
C THR A 59 -14.10 -4.76 14.70
N PHE A 60 -12.87 -4.41 15.04
CA PHE A 60 -11.79 -5.35 15.34
C PHE A 60 -11.16 -4.96 16.67
N ASN A 61 -10.95 -5.95 17.56
CA ASN A 61 -10.28 -5.75 18.84
C ASN A 61 -9.26 -6.86 19.09
N LYS A 62 -8.03 -6.48 19.45
CA LYS A 62 -7.00 -7.46 19.81
C LYS A 62 -7.40 -8.18 21.08
N ILE A 63 -7.18 -9.49 21.08
CA ILE A 63 -7.47 -10.35 22.22
C ILE A 63 -6.29 -11.28 22.50
N CYS A 64 -6.14 -11.68 23.76
CA CYS A 64 -5.12 -12.63 24.18
C CYS A 64 -5.52 -14.06 23.73
N PRO A 65 -4.66 -14.78 22.99
CA PRO A 65 -4.95 -16.12 22.46
C PRO A 65 -5.37 -17.16 23.50
N GLU A 66 -4.90 -16.99 24.74
CA GLU A 66 -5.01 -17.96 25.84
C GLU A 66 -6.44 -18.16 26.37
N ALA A 67 -7.40 -17.31 25.97
CA ALA A 67 -8.77 -17.30 26.49
C ALA A 67 -9.84 -17.77 25.48
N ILE A 68 -9.45 -18.23 24.28
CA ILE A 68 -10.39 -18.44 23.17
C ILE A 68 -10.43 -19.93 22.80
N GLU A 69 -11.62 -20.54 22.89
CA GLU A 69 -11.79 -21.96 22.58
C GLU A 69 -11.83 -22.25 21.07
N LYS A 70 -12.18 -21.26 20.23
CA LYS A 70 -12.37 -21.47 18.79
C LYS A 70 -12.07 -20.20 17.98
N VAL A 71 -11.04 -20.29 17.13
CA VAL A 71 -10.72 -19.33 16.07
C VAL A 71 -11.32 -19.86 14.76
N GLU A 72 -11.82 -18.96 13.90
CA GLU A 72 -12.36 -19.34 12.59
C GLU A 72 -11.29 -20.02 11.73
N ASP A 73 -11.68 -21.11 11.07
CA ASP A 73 -10.75 -21.97 10.33
C ASP A 73 -10.64 -21.57 8.84
N VAL A 74 -9.74 -22.22 8.12
CA VAL A 74 -9.50 -21.98 6.68
C VAL A 74 -10.78 -22.14 5.83
N LYS A 75 -11.76 -22.95 6.25
CA LYS A 75 -13.00 -23.13 5.49
C LYS A 75 -13.89 -21.91 5.58
N PHE A 76 -13.92 -21.21 6.72
CA PHE A 76 -14.61 -19.94 6.86
C PHE A 76 -14.17 -18.97 5.76
N TYR A 77 -12.86 -18.74 5.64
CA TYR A 77 -12.28 -17.84 4.63
C TYR A 77 -12.59 -18.28 3.19
N LYS A 78 -12.43 -19.58 2.88
CA LYS A 78 -12.76 -20.11 1.54
C LYS A 78 -14.23 -19.91 1.16
N ILE A 79 -15.15 -20.06 2.11
CA ILE A 79 -16.58 -19.85 1.87
C ILE A 79 -16.85 -18.37 1.57
N HIS A 80 -16.24 -17.46 2.33
CA HIS A 80 -16.33 -16.02 2.07
C HIS A 80 -15.76 -15.65 0.69
N ASP A 81 -14.57 -16.15 0.33
CA ASP A 81 -13.97 -15.90 -0.98
C ASP A 81 -14.88 -16.35 -2.14
N VAL A 82 -15.55 -17.50 -1.98
CA VAL A 82 -16.50 -18.01 -2.98
C VAL A 82 -17.70 -17.09 -3.11
N TYR A 83 -18.28 -16.65 -2.00
CA TYR A 83 -19.42 -15.72 -2.05
C TYR A 83 -19.04 -14.36 -2.64
N ASP A 84 -17.85 -13.85 -2.31
CA ASP A 84 -17.34 -12.61 -2.87
C ASP A 84 -17.12 -12.74 -4.37
N CYS A 85 -16.52 -13.85 -4.83
CA CYS A 85 -16.34 -14.15 -6.25
C CYS A 85 -17.69 -14.17 -7.00
N ILE A 86 -18.68 -14.90 -6.48
CA ILE A 86 -20.03 -14.96 -7.06
C ILE A 86 -20.66 -13.56 -7.12
N THR A 87 -20.50 -12.76 -6.07
CA THR A 87 -21.06 -11.40 -6.00
C THR A 87 -20.38 -10.48 -7.02
N GLN A 88 -19.06 -10.58 -7.21
CA GLN A 88 -18.32 -9.79 -8.20
C GLN A 88 -18.68 -10.18 -9.63
N GLU A 89 -18.83 -11.47 -9.93
CA GLU A 89 -19.30 -11.92 -11.25
C GLU A 89 -20.73 -11.45 -11.53
N ALA A 90 -21.62 -11.55 -10.55
CA ALA A 90 -23.00 -11.05 -10.67
C ALA A 90 -23.01 -9.52 -10.91
N LEU A 91 -22.21 -8.75 -10.17
CA LEU A 91 -22.06 -7.32 -10.38
C LEU A 91 -21.50 -7.01 -11.78
N GLY A 92 -20.52 -7.78 -12.25
CA GLY A 92 -19.96 -7.64 -13.60
C GLY A 92 -21.01 -7.81 -14.69
N ILE A 93 -21.86 -8.84 -14.59
CA ILE A 93 -22.94 -9.13 -15.55
C ILE A 93 -24.01 -8.04 -15.52
N VAL A 94 -24.43 -7.62 -14.32
CA VAL A 94 -25.57 -6.73 -14.15
C VAL A 94 -25.17 -5.25 -14.29
N SER A 95 -23.87 -4.92 -14.17
CA SER A 95 -23.33 -3.55 -14.30
C SER A 95 -23.75 -2.85 -15.59
N SER A 96 -23.68 -3.55 -16.73
CA SER A 96 -24.03 -2.99 -18.05
C SER A 96 -25.53 -2.72 -18.18
N PHE A 97 -26.37 -3.51 -17.51
CA PHE A 97 -27.81 -3.29 -17.48
C PHE A 97 -28.18 -2.10 -16.60
N ILE A 98 -27.60 -2.02 -15.39
CA ILE A 98 -27.85 -0.93 -14.45
C ILE A 98 -27.36 0.40 -14.98
N THR A 99 -26.17 0.44 -15.61
CA THR A 99 -25.59 1.67 -16.18
C THR A 99 -26.49 2.28 -17.27
N ASN A 100 -27.31 1.46 -17.93
CA ASN A 100 -28.22 1.92 -18.98
C ASN A 100 -29.63 2.24 -18.48
N HIS A 101 -29.94 1.96 -17.20
CA HIS A 101 -31.28 2.10 -16.61
C HIS A 101 -31.17 2.69 -15.20
N GLU A 102 -30.85 3.99 -15.10
CA GLU A 102 -30.65 4.69 -13.83
C GLU A 102 -31.79 4.53 -12.80
N PRO A 103 -33.09 4.49 -13.16
CA PRO A 103 -34.17 4.38 -12.17
C PRO A 103 -34.16 3.10 -11.32
N ILE A 104 -33.46 2.03 -11.74
CA ILE A 104 -33.37 0.78 -10.97
C ILE A 104 -32.18 0.74 -10.01
N VAL A 105 -31.29 1.73 -10.06
CA VAL A 105 -30.08 1.81 -9.21
C VAL A 105 -30.40 1.69 -7.71
N PRO A 106 -31.39 2.42 -7.14
CA PRO A 106 -31.70 2.31 -5.72
C PRO A 106 -32.14 0.89 -5.30
N LEU A 107 -32.95 0.24 -6.15
CA LEU A 107 -33.41 -1.12 -5.88
C LEU A 107 -32.25 -2.12 -5.90
N MET A 108 -31.32 -1.97 -6.83
CA MET A 108 -30.15 -2.85 -6.92
C MET A 108 -29.19 -2.64 -5.75
N GLN A 109 -28.94 -1.39 -5.34
CA GLN A 109 -28.12 -1.09 -4.17
C GLN A 109 -28.74 -1.65 -2.88
N TRP A 110 -30.06 -1.53 -2.73
CA TRP A 110 -30.80 -2.14 -1.63
C TRP A 110 -30.67 -3.67 -1.60
N LEU A 111 -30.81 -4.35 -2.75
CA LEU A 111 -30.65 -5.81 -2.84
C LEU A 111 -29.22 -6.27 -2.52
N SER A 112 -28.21 -5.53 -3.01
CA SER A 112 -26.81 -5.78 -2.69
C SER A 112 -26.55 -5.63 -1.20
N PHE A 113 -27.08 -4.58 -0.59
CA PHE A 113 -26.96 -4.36 0.85
C PHE A 113 -27.66 -5.45 1.68
N LEU A 114 -28.84 -5.91 1.28
CA LEU A 114 -29.51 -7.03 1.96
C LEU A 114 -28.72 -8.33 1.86
N THR A 115 -28.06 -8.58 0.73
CA THR A 115 -27.18 -9.75 0.54
C THR A 115 -25.98 -9.65 1.48
N LEU A 116 -25.35 -8.49 1.55
CA LEU A 116 -24.28 -8.21 2.51
C LEU A 116 -24.75 -8.44 3.95
N LYS A 117 -25.91 -7.88 4.32
CA LYS A 117 -26.46 -7.90 5.68
C LYS A 117 -26.91 -9.27 6.16
N ASN A 118 -27.47 -10.10 5.29
CA ASN A 118 -28.11 -11.35 5.71
C ASN A 118 -27.35 -12.61 5.29
N VAL A 119 -26.44 -12.52 4.32
CA VAL A 119 -25.71 -13.67 3.78
C VAL A 119 -24.22 -13.56 4.10
N LEU A 120 -23.60 -12.45 3.71
CA LEU A 120 -22.14 -12.31 3.80
C LEU A 120 -21.70 -11.99 5.24
N TYR A 121 -22.20 -10.91 5.83
CA TYR A 121 -21.71 -10.39 7.10
C TYR A 121 -22.81 -10.21 8.16
N PRO A 122 -23.62 -11.25 8.44
CA PRO A 122 -24.74 -11.10 9.36
C PRO A 122 -24.31 -10.57 10.73
N ASP A 123 -25.19 -9.76 11.31
CA ASP A 123 -25.10 -9.37 12.71
C ASP A 123 -25.31 -10.63 13.56
N ARG A 124 -24.25 -11.06 14.25
CA ARG A 124 -24.20 -12.29 15.04
C ARG A 124 -24.18 -11.93 16.51
N VAL A 125 -24.94 -12.70 17.29
CA VAL A 125 -24.95 -12.59 18.76
C VAL A 125 -23.56 -12.89 19.33
N GLU A 126 -22.90 -13.92 18.80
CA GLU A 126 -21.54 -14.29 19.20
C GLU A 126 -20.50 -13.60 18.29
N PRO A 127 -19.44 -13.03 18.86
CA PRO A 127 -18.36 -12.44 18.09
C PRO A 127 -17.58 -13.51 17.32
N LEU A 128 -16.98 -13.11 16.20
CA LEU A 128 -16.08 -13.97 15.44
C LEU A 128 -14.65 -13.75 15.90
N TYR A 129 -13.89 -14.83 16.08
CA TYR A 129 -12.47 -14.75 16.40
C TYR A 129 -11.68 -15.10 15.15
N GLN A 130 -10.94 -14.13 14.62
CA GLN A 130 -10.26 -14.25 13.35
C GLN A 130 -8.77 -14.07 13.56
N GLU A 131 -8.00 -14.97 12.97
CA GLU A 131 -6.57 -14.77 12.80
C GLU A 131 -6.36 -13.75 11.68
N ILE A 132 -5.75 -12.61 12.00
CA ILE A 132 -5.31 -11.66 10.98
C ILE A 132 -3.81 -11.93 10.75
N PRO A 133 -3.43 -12.66 9.69
CA PRO A 133 -2.03 -12.82 9.33
C PRO A 133 -1.48 -11.43 9.02
N ASN A 134 -0.52 -10.97 9.84
CA ASN A 134 0.24 -9.70 9.72
C ASN A 134 -0.22 -8.80 8.57
N ALA A 135 -1.41 -8.20 8.68
CA ALA A 135 -2.04 -7.30 7.72
C ALA A 135 -1.63 -7.51 6.25
N VAL A 136 -1.77 -8.73 5.69
CA VAL A 136 -1.72 -8.92 4.23
C VAL A 136 -2.72 -10.01 3.85
N HIS A 137 -3.43 -9.75 2.75
CA HIS A 137 -4.32 -10.59 1.95
C HIS A 137 -5.84 -10.29 2.15
N PHE A 138 -6.71 -10.11 1.14
CA PHE A 138 -6.76 -10.48 -0.30
C PHE A 138 -7.62 -9.41 -1.07
N SER A 139 -7.74 -9.28 -2.39
CA SER A 139 -7.58 -10.21 -3.54
C SER A 139 -7.21 -9.43 -4.83
N ASP A 140 -6.62 -10.10 -5.83
CA ASP A 140 -6.14 -9.54 -7.12
C ASP A 140 -7.18 -8.78 -7.99
N ALA A 141 -8.42 -8.59 -7.52
CA ALA A 141 -9.43 -7.79 -8.22
C ALA A 141 -9.71 -6.43 -7.56
N TYR A 142 -9.25 -6.19 -6.33
CA TYR A 142 -9.52 -4.97 -5.57
C TYR A 142 -8.29 -4.65 -4.69
N LEU A 143 -7.98 -3.36 -4.52
CA LEU A 143 -6.99 -2.80 -3.57
C LEU A 143 -5.56 -2.56 -4.10
N GLY A 144 -5.32 -1.31 -4.49
CA GLY A 144 -3.99 -0.73 -4.46
C GLY A 144 -3.68 -0.17 -3.07
N THR A 145 -2.60 -0.66 -2.47
CA THR A 145 -1.84 -0.12 -1.31
C THR A 145 -2.40 -0.38 0.10
N GLY A 146 -2.17 -1.60 0.60
CA GLY A 146 -2.30 -1.98 2.01
C GLY A 146 -1.18 -1.44 2.93
N SER A 147 -1.05 -0.11 3.05
CA SER A 147 0.06 0.49 3.83
C SER A 147 -0.36 1.33 5.05
N ILE A 148 -1.65 1.63 5.24
CA ILE A 148 -2.07 2.57 6.32
C ILE A 148 -2.38 1.84 7.64
N ALA A 149 -2.76 0.56 7.60
CA ALA A 149 -3.09 -0.20 8.80
C ALA A 149 -1.89 -0.80 9.55
N ASN A 150 -0.66 -0.66 9.02
CA ASN A 150 0.53 -1.24 9.63
C ASN A 150 1.24 -0.22 10.54
N PRO A 151 1.40 -0.50 11.85
CA PRO A 151 2.14 0.36 12.77
C PRO A 151 3.59 0.66 12.32
N LYS A 152 4.17 -0.22 11.50
CA LYS A 152 5.53 -0.11 10.96
C LYS A 152 5.70 1.01 9.92
N TYR A 153 4.62 1.51 9.31
CA TYR A 153 4.63 2.59 8.31
C TYR A 153 4.03 3.91 8.81
N GLY A 154 3.93 4.09 10.14
CA GLY A 154 3.53 5.37 10.75
C GLY A 154 2.07 5.47 11.22
N GLY A 155 1.27 4.40 11.10
CA GLY A 155 -0.05 4.33 11.72
C GLY A 155 0.07 4.22 13.24
N SER A 156 0.00 5.36 13.95
CA SER A 156 -0.03 5.40 15.42
C SER A 156 -1.44 5.65 15.99
N GLY A 157 -2.47 5.66 15.13
CA GLY A 157 -3.86 5.93 15.51
C GLY A 157 -4.80 4.76 15.24
N HIS A 158 -6.02 4.85 15.80
CA HIS A 158 -7.17 4.02 15.42
C HIS A 158 -7.37 4.11 13.90
N VAL A 159 -7.44 2.97 13.22
CA VAL A 159 -7.63 2.93 11.77
C VAL A 159 -9.12 2.86 11.48
N VAL A 160 -9.62 3.84 10.73
CA VAL A 160 -11.02 3.89 10.30
C VAL A 160 -11.04 3.92 8.78
N CYS A 161 -11.52 2.84 8.19
CA CYS A 161 -11.73 2.75 6.76
C CYS A 161 -13.20 3.06 6.45
N ILE A 162 -13.45 4.10 5.66
CA ILE A 162 -14.77 4.32 5.07
C ILE A 162 -14.68 4.00 3.59
N GLU A 163 -15.48 3.05 3.14
CA GLU A 163 -15.70 2.77 1.74
C GLU A 163 -17.13 3.12 1.35
N VAL A 164 -17.25 3.92 0.29
CA VAL A 164 -18.54 4.34 -0.26
C VAL A 164 -18.62 3.82 -1.68
N LEU A 165 -19.51 2.86 -1.92
CA LEU A 165 -19.76 2.34 -3.26
C LEU A 165 -20.98 2.99 -3.88
N CYS A 166 -20.80 3.46 -5.11
CA CYS A 166 -21.86 4.04 -5.91
C CYS A 166 -21.79 3.55 -7.34
N LEU A 167 -22.96 3.37 -7.97
CA LEU A 167 -23.02 2.96 -9.38
C LEU A 167 -22.83 4.17 -10.28
N LYS A 168 -22.20 3.94 -11.44
CA LYS A 168 -21.99 4.97 -12.47
C LYS A 168 -23.32 5.56 -12.91
N GLY A 169 -23.45 6.89 -12.87
CA GLY A 169 -24.67 7.61 -13.27
C GLY A 169 -25.61 7.99 -12.12
N THR A 170 -25.25 7.72 -10.86
CA THR A 170 -26.09 8.13 -9.72
C THR A 170 -26.20 9.66 -9.63
N GLU A 171 -27.41 10.20 -9.82
CA GLU A 171 -27.70 11.62 -9.62
C GLU A 171 -27.30 12.06 -8.21
N SER A 172 -26.80 13.29 -8.04
CA SER A 172 -26.27 13.85 -6.78
C SER A 172 -25.03 13.16 -6.18
N TRP A 173 -24.50 12.08 -6.79
CA TRP A 173 -23.28 11.40 -6.31
C TRP A 173 -22.10 12.36 -6.14
N LYS A 174 -21.93 13.29 -7.07
CA LYS A 174 -20.86 14.28 -7.01
C LYS A 174 -20.98 15.15 -5.75
N ASP A 175 -22.10 15.86 -5.62
CA ASP A 175 -22.35 16.76 -4.48
C ASP A 175 -22.29 16.02 -3.14
N PHE A 176 -22.79 14.79 -3.12
CA PHE A 176 -22.76 13.91 -1.96
C PHE A 176 -21.33 13.47 -1.58
N SER A 177 -20.58 12.95 -2.56
CA SER A 177 -19.21 12.45 -2.34
C SER A 177 -18.30 13.59 -1.91
N GLU A 178 -18.52 14.80 -2.46
CA GLU A 178 -17.84 16.01 -2.02
C GLU A 178 -18.19 16.36 -0.56
N ALA A 179 -19.46 16.34 -0.18
CA ALA A 179 -19.88 16.63 1.19
C ALA A 179 -19.32 15.63 2.21
N VAL A 180 -19.32 14.32 1.89
CA VAL A 180 -18.73 13.28 2.76
C VAL A 180 -17.21 13.43 2.85
N GLY A 181 -16.52 13.60 1.72
CA GLY A 181 -15.07 13.75 1.72
C GLY A 181 -14.60 15.02 2.43
N GLN A 182 -15.35 16.13 2.34
CA GLN A 182 -15.08 17.34 3.09
C GLN A 182 -15.29 17.13 4.60
N LYS A 183 -16.42 16.55 5.00
CA LYS A 183 -16.71 16.30 6.42
C LYS A 183 -15.71 15.30 7.04
N TRP A 184 -15.31 14.28 6.28
CA TRP A 184 -14.28 13.32 6.68
C TRP A 184 -12.92 14.01 6.89
N SER A 185 -12.55 14.91 5.98
CA SER A 185 -11.34 15.72 6.08
C SER A 185 -11.36 16.65 7.30
N ASP A 186 -12.50 17.31 7.58
CA ASP A 186 -12.67 18.18 8.75
C ASP A 186 -12.50 17.43 10.08
N LEU A 187 -12.82 16.13 10.10
CA LEU A 187 -12.64 15.24 11.26
C LEU A 187 -11.21 14.68 11.38
N GLY A 188 -10.30 15.03 10.46
CA GLY A 188 -8.93 14.53 10.40
C GLY A 188 -8.78 13.16 9.73
N GLY A 189 -9.81 12.68 9.03
CA GLY A 189 -9.80 11.43 8.29
C GLY A 189 -8.96 11.52 7.01
N VAL A 190 -8.15 10.48 6.74
CA VAL A 190 -7.33 10.38 5.52
C VAL A 190 -8.03 9.43 4.53
N PRO A 191 -8.42 9.88 3.32
CA PRO A 191 -9.00 8.99 2.34
C PRO A 191 -7.94 8.02 1.79
N HIS A 192 -8.23 6.72 1.89
CA HIS A 192 -7.33 5.65 1.46
C HIS A 192 -7.24 5.49 -0.07
N LEU A 193 -8.20 6.06 -0.82
CA LEU A 193 -8.25 6.06 -2.29
C LEU A 193 -8.53 7.48 -2.81
N ALA A 194 -7.47 8.29 -2.96
CA ALA A 194 -7.58 9.64 -3.53
C ALA A 194 -8.17 9.67 -4.96
N LYS A 195 -8.22 8.53 -5.67
CA LYS A 195 -8.85 8.40 -6.99
C LYS A 195 -10.39 8.51 -6.97
N GLN A 196 -11.05 8.28 -5.83
CA GLN A 196 -12.51 8.42 -5.69
C GLN A 196 -12.94 9.81 -5.22
N TYR A 197 -11.98 10.63 -4.81
CA TYR A 197 -12.18 11.98 -4.29
C TYR A 197 -11.40 13.01 -5.11
N ASP A 198 -10.91 12.66 -6.30
CA ASP A 198 -10.10 13.55 -7.14
C ASP A 198 -10.85 14.81 -7.58
N GLN A 199 -12.19 14.76 -7.53
CA GLN A 199 -13.09 15.88 -7.73
C GLN A 199 -13.04 16.95 -6.62
N LEU A 200 -12.55 16.62 -5.41
CA LEU A 200 -12.44 17.58 -4.31
C LEU A 200 -11.26 18.53 -4.54
N GLU A 201 -11.57 19.81 -4.64
CA GLU A 201 -10.56 20.86 -4.83
C GLU A 201 -9.59 20.87 -3.64
N GLY A 202 -8.29 20.74 -3.93
CA GLY A 202 -7.27 20.76 -2.89
C GLY A 202 -7.14 19.45 -2.09
N ILE A 203 -7.83 18.36 -2.44
CA ILE A 203 -7.78 17.10 -1.68
C ILE A 203 -6.38 16.50 -1.65
N PHE A 204 -5.64 16.61 -2.75
CA PHE A 204 -4.27 16.13 -2.80
C PHE A 204 -3.39 17.03 -1.93
N GLU A 205 -3.62 18.34 -1.93
CA GLU A 205 -2.96 19.33 -1.09
C GLU A 205 -3.29 19.16 0.39
N SER A 206 -4.51 18.76 0.77
CA SER A 206 -4.94 18.53 2.16
C SER A 206 -4.38 17.21 2.71
N ILE A 207 -4.43 16.12 1.92
CA ILE A 207 -3.70 14.87 2.20
C ILE A 207 -2.19 15.16 2.33
N ARG A 208 -1.67 16.08 1.51
CA ARG A 208 -0.28 16.55 1.59
C ARG A 208 -0.06 17.45 2.82
N CYS A 209 -0.96 18.33 3.24
CA CYS A 209 -0.70 19.29 4.33
C CYS A 209 -0.69 18.65 5.74
N MET A 210 -1.26 17.46 5.92
CA MET A 210 -1.33 16.81 7.24
C MET A 210 -0.05 16.08 7.69
N SER A 211 1.00 16.04 6.86
CA SER A 211 2.35 15.64 7.28
C SER A 211 3.31 16.80 7.08
N GLU A 212 4.33 16.90 7.94
CA GLU A 212 5.36 17.95 7.94
C GLU A 212 5.76 18.40 6.51
N SER A 213 5.92 19.72 6.31
CA SER A 213 6.35 20.30 5.03
C SER A 213 7.60 19.59 4.49
N LEU A 214 7.66 19.34 3.18
CA LEU A 214 8.79 18.67 2.52
C LEU A 214 10.12 19.35 2.87
N ASP A 215 10.12 20.69 2.97
CA ASP A 215 11.29 21.48 3.36
C ASP A 215 11.75 21.19 4.80
N LEU A 216 10.80 20.89 5.69
CA LEU A 216 11.09 20.52 7.08
C LEU A 216 11.79 19.16 7.12
N ILE A 217 11.29 18.18 6.37
CA ILE A 217 11.86 16.83 6.27
C ILE A 217 13.27 16.92 5.65
N ILE A 218 13.44 17.68 4.57
CA ILE A 218 14.74 17.92 3.95
C ILE A 218 15.70 18.52 4.96
N LYS A 219 15.28 19.53 5.74
CA LYS A 219 16.10 20.17 6.76
C LYS A 219 16.50 19.20 7.88
N GLN A 220 15.57 18.36 8.35
CA GLN A 220 15.82 17.32 9.34
C GLN A 220 16.83 16.29 8.83
N LEU A 221 16.63 15.75 7.62
CA LEU A 221 17.55 14.83 6.96
C LEU A 221 18.94 15.46 6.81
N GLN A 222 19.00 16.72 6.36
CA GLN A 222 20.26 17.46 6.19
C GLN A 222 20.99 17.62 7.53
N ASN A 223 20.28 17.95 8.61
CA ASN A 223 20.86 18.08 9.95
C ASN A 223 21.50 16.77 10.45
N ARG A 224 20.93 15.62 10.10
CA ARG A 224 21.48 14.30 10.49
C ARG A 224 22.69 13.89 9.66
N VAL A 225 22.63 14.14 8.36
CA VAL A 225 23.66 13.70 7.41
C VAL A 225 24.88 14.62 7.42
N GLY A 226 24.68 15.90 7.75
CA GLY A 226 25.71 16.94 7.71
C GLY A 226 25.69 17.68 6.38
N SER A 227 26.84 18.10 5.84
CA SER A 227 26.88 18.87 4.59
C SER A 227 26.74 18.03 3.32
N LYS A 228 26.99 16.72 3.38
CA LYS A 228 26.94 15.81 2.23
C LYS A 228 26.46 14.40 2.61
N PRO A 229 25.63 13.76 1.75
CA PRO A 229 25.03 14.32 0.53
C PRO A 229 23.98 15.40 0.83
N GLU A 230 23.73 16.25 -0.16
CA GLU A 230 22.68 17.27 -0.11
C GLU A 230 21.34 16.63 -0.47
N PHE A 231 20.29 17.02 0.26
CA PHE A 231 18.90 16.67 -0.03
C PHE A 231 18.20 17.88 -0.64
N PHE A 232 17.39 17.64 -1.67
CA PHE A 232 16.61 18.70 -2.31
C PHE A 232 15.28 18.14 -2.84
N ALA A 233 14.27 19.00 -2.97
CA ALA A 233 13.01 18.62 -3.59
C ALA A 233 13.20 18.47 -5.11
N GLU A 234 12.74 17.36 -5.67
CA GLU A 234 12.78 17.08 -7.10
C GLU A 234 11.39 16.71 -7.60
N HIS A 235 10.96 17.31 -8.71
CA HIS A 235 9.85 16.78 -9.48
C HIS A 235 10.36 15.61 -10.34
N PHE A 236 10.11 14.40 -9.88
CA PHE A 236 10.56 13.17 -10.52
C PHE A 236 9.56 12.71 -11.58
N GLN A 237 10.10 12.24 -12.71
CA GLN A 237 9.37 11.57 -13.77
C GLN A 237 10.18 10.36 -14.22
N ASN A 238 9.51 9.22 -14.42
CA ASN A 238 10.16 8.04 -14.96
C ASN A 238 10.31 8.13 -16.50
N TRP A 239 11.08 7.22 -17.09
CA TRP A 239 11.34 7.23 -18.54
C TRP A 239 10.07 7.11 -19.40
N ALA A 240 9.06 6.36 -18.95
CA ALA A 240 7.81 6.16 -19.70
C ALA A 240 6.78 7.29 -19.51
N GLU A 241 7.09 8.30 -18.70
CA GLU A 241 6.24 9.46 -18.43
C GLU A 241 4.88 9.15 -17.81
N ASN A 242 4.68 7.92 -17.33
CA ASN A 242 3.42 7.45 -16.72
C ASN A 242 3.45 7.50 -15.18
N GLN A 243 4.59 7.86 -14.57
CA GLN A 243 4.74 8.09 -13.14
C GLN A 243 5.42 9.45 -12.91
N THR A 244 4.76 10.33 -12.15
CA THR A 244 5.30 11.62 -11.69
C THR A 244 5.14 11.74 -10.17
N SER A 245 6.10 12.36 -9.49
CA SER A 245 6.09 12.52 -8.03
C SER A 245 6.98 13.66 -7.56
N SER A 246 6.64 14.27 -6.42
CA SER A 246 7.49 15.28 -5.77
C SER A 246 8.30 14.61 -4.66
N VAL A 247 9.55 14.24 -4.97
CA VAL A 247 10.41 13.39 -4.13
C VAL A 247 11.51 14.20 -3.44
N ILE A 248 12.12 13.60 -2.41
CA ILE A 248 13.36 14.10 -1.81
C ILE A 248 14.52 13.43 -2.54
N SER A 249 15.28 14.18 -3.33
CA SER A 249 16.40 13.63 -4.09
C SER A 249 17.72 13.80 -3.36
N CYS A 250 18.59 12.80 -3.47
CA CYS A 250 19.98 12.91 -3.02
C CYS A 250 20.90 12.02 -3.88
N SER A 251 22.19 12.34 -3.94
CA SER A 251 23.18 11.55 -4.68
C SER A 251 24.43 11.29 -3.84
N PRO A 252 24.44 10.23 -2.99
CA PRO A 252 25.61 9.83 -2.23
C PRO A 252 26.74 9.36 -3.16
N LYS A 253 27.96 9.79 -2.88
CA LYS A 253 29.16 9.46 -3.66
C LYS A 253 30.01 8.37 -3.04
N THR A 254 29.89 8.13 -1.74
CA THR A 254 30.68 7.11 -1.02
C THR A 254 29.80 6.16 -0.22
N LYS A 255 30.38 5.06 0.25
CA LYS A 255 29.69 4.09 1.12
C LYS A 255 29.23 4.72 2.42
N GLU A 256 30.05 5.60 2.98
CA GLU A 256 29.78 6.29 4.23
C GLU A 256 28.63 7.29 4.05
N GLU A 257 28.61 8.01 2.93
CA GLU A 257 27.49 8.88 2.55
C GLU A 257 26.20 8.09 2.38
N MET A 258 26.23 6.94 1.69
CA MET A 258 25.06 6.07 1.54
C MET A 258 24.56 5.55 2.89
N SER A 259 25.46 5.05 3.74
CA SER A 259 25.13 4.58 5.10
C SER A 259 24.47 5.67 5.94
N LYS A 260 24.98 6.91 5.86
CA LYS A 260 24.39 8.07 6.55
C LYS A 260 22.98 8.39 6.04
N VAL A 261 22.75 8.35 4.72
CA VAL A 261 21.42 8.58 4.13
C VAL A 261 20.42 7.55 4.68
N ILE A 262 20.79 6.27 4.67
CA ILE A 262 19.91 5.19 5.15
C ILE A 262 19.57 5.36 6.63
N LYS A 263 20.59 5.65 7.46
CA LYS A 263 20.39 5.87 8.90
C LYS A 263 19.55 7.12 9.19
N ALA A 264 19.75 8.20 8.44
CA ALA A 264 18.95 9.41 8.58
C ALA A 264 17.50 9.18 8.19
N ALA A 265 17.26 8.48 7.09
CA ALA A 265 15.92 8.12 6.64
C ALA A 265 15.20 7.22 7.64
N ALA A 266 15.88 6.22 8.19
CA ALA A 266 15.32 5.36 9.24
C ALA A 266 14.96 6.18 10.50
N ALA A 267 15.81 7.12 10.91
CA ALA A 267 15.56 7.97 12.07
C ALA A 267 14.36 8.92 11.87
N GLU A 268 14.21 9.47 10.66
CA GLU A 268 13.07 10.32 10.29
C GLU A 268 11.87 9.54 9.72
N LYS A 269 11.93 8.21 9.74
CA LYS A 269 10.89 7.30 9.23
C LYS A 269 10.47 7.60 7.79
N VAL A 270 11.42 8.01 6.95
CA VAL A 270 11.20 8.29 5.52
C VAL A 270 11.62 7.08 4.69
N VAL A 271 10.76 6.67 3.76
CA VAL A 271 11.03 5.55 2.84
C VAL A 271 12.11 5.93 1.82
N ILE A 272 12.98 4.99 1.48
CA ILE A 272 14.00 5.12 0.45
C ILE A 272 13.67 4.23 -0.75
N ARG A 273 13.85 4.77 -1.96
CA ARG A 273 13.95 4.02 -3.21
C ARG A 273 15.15 4.48 -4.01
N CYS A 274 15.79 3.54 -4.70
CA CYS A 274 16.94 3.85 -5.55
C CYS A 274 16.52 4.14 -6.98
N ALA A 275 17.20 5.09 -7.58
CA ALA A 275 17.08 5.45 -8.98
C ALA A 275 18.47 5.35 -9.64
N GLY A 276 18.65 4.32 -10.48
CA GLY A 276 19.80 4.21 -11.37
C GLY A 276 19.62 5.09 -12.62
N ALA A 277 19.52 4.47 -13.80
CA ALA A 277 19.25 5.18 -15.06
C ALA A 277 17.82 5.70 -15.20
N ARG A 278 16.93 5.43 -14.23
CA ARG A 278 15.50 5.81 -14.23
C ARG A 278 14.71 5.26 -15.44
N HIS A 279 15.24 4.20 -16.06
CA HIS A 279 14.75 3.61 -17.31
C HIS A 279 13.79 2.43 -17.06
N SER A 280 12.72 2.66 -16.30
CA SER A 280 11.64 1.70 -16.10
C SER A 280 10.29 2.36 -16.38
N TRP A 281 9.36 1.59 -16.95
CA TRP A 281 7.97 1.98 -17.14
C TRP A 281 7.09 1.63 -15.93
N ALA A 282 7.56 0.74 -15.06
CA ALA A 282 6.83 0.25 -13.89
C ALA A 282 6.96 1.22 -12.70
N PRO A 283 5.96 1.27 -11.79
CA PRO A 283 5.96 2.16 -10.62
C PRO A 283 6.87 1.61 -9.50
N VAL A 284 8.17 1.50 -9.78
CA VAL A 284 9.19 0.93 -8.86
C VAL A 284 10.08 1.99 -8.20
N PHE A 285 9.87 3.27 -8.53
CA PHE A 285 10.63 4.41 -8.00
C PHE A 285 9.98 5.00 -6.75
N ALA A 286 10.65 6.01 -6.16
CA ALA A 286 10.14 6.75 -5.00
C ALA A 286 8.81 7.44 -5.32
N ASP A 287 7.83 7.28 -4.44
CA ASP A 287 6.62 8.11 -4.45
C ASP A 287 6.90 9.47 -3.81
N SER A 288 5.91 10.37 -3.89
CA SER A 288 6.02 11.71 -3.30
C SER A 288 6.43 11.65 -1.83
N ARG A 289 7.38 12.51 -1.43
CA ARG A 289 8.01 12.62 -0.09
C ARG A 289 8.94 11.48 0.32
N GLN A 290 9.09 10.45 -0.51
CA GLN A 290 10.12 9.44 -0.28
C GLN A 290 11.48 9.96 -0.77
N ILE A 291 12.54 9.35 -0.26
CA ILE A 291 13.90 9.65 -0.71
C ILE A 291 14.18 8.86 -1.99
N CYS A 292 14.41 9.57 -3.08
CA CYS A 292 14.91 9.04 -4.34
C CYS A 292 16.44 9.11 -4.35
N VAL A 293 17.11 7.99 -4.08
CA VAL A 293 18.56 7.91 -4.00
C VAL A 293 19.14 7.66 -5.39
N ASN A 294 19.87 8.64 -5.93
CA ASN A 294 20.53 8.50 -7.22
C ASN A 294 21.88 7.79 -7.08
N THR A 295 21.99 6.58 -7.62
CA THR A 295 23.18 5.72 -7.51
C THR A 295 24.18 5.90 -8.66
N LYS A 296 23.86 6.69 -9.70
CA LYS A 296 24.68 6.85 -10.92
C LYS A 296 26.12 7.26 -10.66
N HIS A 297 26.35 8.07 -9.61
CA HIS A 297 27.64 8.68 -9.32
C HIS A 297 28.35 8.11 -8.09
N ILE A 298 27.88 6.99 -7.54
CA ILE A 298 28.55 6.33 -6.43
C ILE A 298 29.96 5.87 -6.86
N LYS A 299 30.97 6.12 -6.04
CA LYS A 299 32.34 5.67 -6.30
C LYS A 299 32.40 4.16 -6.16
N SER A 300 33.05 3.51 -7.12
CA SER A 300 33.30 2.07 -7.08
C SER A 300 34.52 1.82 -6.21
N ASP A 301 34.53 0.68 -5.50
CA ASP A 301 35.75 0.16 -4.86
C ASP A 301 36.73 -0.40 -5.92
N TYR A 302 36.28 -0.59 -7.15
CA TYR A 302 37.05 -1.14 -8.27
C TYR A 302 37.55 -0.02 -9.20
N PRO A 303 38.75 -0.17 -9.79
CA PRO A 303 39.37 0.87 -10.62
C PRO A 303 38.60 1.14 -11.91
N ASN A 304 37.87 0.15 -12.42
CA ASN A 304 37.13 0.24 -13.67
C ASN A 304 35.63 0.20 -13.41
N LYS A 305 34.88 1.05 -14.12
CA LYS A 305 33.42 1.02 -14.17
C LYS A 305 32.99 0.55 -15.55
N SER A 306 32.09 -0.42 -15.59
CA SER A 306 31.45 -0.91 -16.82
C SER A 306 29.95 -0.64 -16.72
N ASN A 307 29.38 -0.05 -17.77
CA ASN A 307 27.92 0.02 -17.91
C ASN A 307 27.44 -1.30 -18.49
N ILE A 308 26.54 -1.98 -17.78
CA ILE A 308 25.94 -3.23 -18.24
C ILE A 308 24.56 -2.90 -18.81
N ARG A 309 24.29 -3.37 -20.03
CA ARG A 309 22.96 -3.34 -20.62
C ARG A 309 22.24 -4.62 -20.24
N ALA A 310 21.11 -4.51 -19.55
CA ALA A 310 20.31 -5.65 -19.11
C ALA A 310 19.20 -5.97 -20.13
N ASP A 311 19.61 -6.19 -21.39
CA ASP A 311 18.69 -6.51 -22.48
C ASP A 311 19.01 -7.93 -22.99
N GLY A 312 17.97 -8.74 -23.18
CA GLY A 312 18.07 -10.08 -23.76
C GLY A 312 17.50 -10.12 -25.17
N VAL A 313 18.29 -10.55 -26.15
CA VAL A 313 17.82 -10.90 -27.51
C VAL A 313 17.96 -12.39 -27.83
N GLY A 314 18.58 -13.16 -26.94
CA GLY A 314 18.82 -14.58 -27.11
C GLY A 314 17.71 -15.41 -26.45
N LYS A 315 17.02 -16.23 -27.24
CA LYS A 315 15.96 -17.13 -26.76
C LYS A 315 16.45 -18.11 -25.69
N ASP A 316 17.70 -18.55 -25.79
CA ASP A 316 18.31 -19.54 -24.91
C ASP A 316 19.41 -18.93 -24.01
N VAL A 317 19.41 -17.59 -23.86
CA VAL A 317 20.39 -16.88 -23.04
C VAL A 317 19.76 -16.53 -21.70
N HIS A 318 20.45 -16.93 -20.64
CA HIS A 318 20.12 -16.63 -19.25
C HIS A 318 20.05 -15.12 -18.97
N CYS A 319 19.26 -14.73 -17.98
CA CYS A 319 19.16 -13.33 -17.54
C CYS A 319 20.47 -12.86 -16.89
N VAL A 320 20.65 -11.54 -16.76
CA VAL A 320 21.83 -10.99 -16.04
C VAL A 320 21.91 -11.53 -14.61
N SER A 321 20.76 -11.74 -13.96
CA SER A 321 20.65 -12.32 -12.62
C SER A 321 21.25 -13.73 -12.50
N ASP A 322 21.18 -14.54 -13.55
CA ASP A 322 21.67 -15.92 -13.54
C ASP A 322 23.20 -15.98 -13.55
N ASN A 323 23.85 -14.90 -13.95
CA ASN A 323 25.32 -14.78 -13.99
C ASN A 323 25.87 -14.07 -12.74
N LEU A 324 25.02 -13.68 -11.78
CA LEU A 324 25.47 -13.09 -10.53
C LEU A 324 26.14 -14.17 -9.66
N VAL A 325 27.35 -13.88 -9.19
CA VAL A 325 28.06 -14.75 -8.24
C VAL A 325 28.17 -14.13 -6.86
N LYS A 326 28.12 -12.81 -6.76
CA LYS A 326 28.23 -12.07 -5.49
C LYS A 326 27.55 -10.72 -5.59
N MET A 327 26.95 -10.26 -4.50
CA MET A 327 26.35 -8.93 -4.40
C MET A 327 26.71 -8.28 -3.07
N ARG A 328 26.91 -6.97 -3.08
CA ARG A 328 26.99 -6.16 -1.85
C ARG A 328 25.81 -5.21 -1.81
N VAL A 329 25.06 -5.26 -0.71
CA VAL A 329 23.80 -4.54 -0.53
C VAL A 329 23.81 -3.86 0.83
N PHE A 330 23.47 -2.57 0.87
CA PHE A 330 23.20 -1.89 2.12
C PHE A 330 21.84 -2.31 2.66
N ASP A 331 21.81 -2.82 3.89
CA ASP A 331 20.57 -3.17 4.58
C ASP A 331 19.84 -1.94 5.16
N ALA A 332 18.72 -2.17 5.83
CA ALA A 332 17.92 -1.13 6.48
C ALA A 332 18.64 -0.38 7.62
N ASN A 333 19.72 -0.95 8.17
CA ASN A 333 20.55 -0.32 9.19
C ASN A 333 21.69 0.53 8.57
N GLY A 334 21.79 0.55 7.24
CA GLY A 334 22.88 1.20 6.52
C GLY A 334 24.20 0.42 6.62
N GLU A 335 24.15 -0.87 6.90
CA GLU A 335 25.32 -1.76 6.92
C GLU A 335 25.48 -2.45 5.57
N LEU A 336 26.71 -2.51 5.07
CA LEU A 336 27.01 -3.14 3.78
C LEU A 336 27.19 -4.65 3.99
N ARG A 337 26.20 -5.44 3.56
CA ARG A 337 26.22 -6.91 3.62
C ARG A 337 26.67 -7.50 2.31
N THR A 338 27.28 -8.68 2.39
CA THR A 338 27.77 -9.44 1.24
C THR A 338 26.95 -10.73 1.12
N TYR A 339 26.44 -10.99 -0.07
CA TYR A 339 25.69 -12.19 -0.44
C TYR A 339 26.41 -12.88 -1.59
N SER A 340 26.43 -14.20 -1.60
CA SER A 340 27.25 -14.96 -2.54
C SER A 340 26.59 -16.28 -2.95
N ALA A 341 26.87 -16.71 -4.18
CA ALA A 341 26.33 -17.95 -4.76
C ALA A 341 27.06 -19.21 -4.28
N ASP A 342 28.22 -19.06 -3.63
CA ASP A 342 29.07 -20.14 -3.11
C ASP A 342 28.73 -20.57 -1.68
N GLY A 343 27.71 -19.98 -1.05
CA GLY A 343 27.20 -20.40 0.25
C GLY A 343 26.41 -21.71 0.20
N ASP A 344 26.09 -22.27 1.37
CA ASP A 344 25.29 -23.48 1.54
C ASP A 344 23.93 -23.20 2.22
N GLY A 345 22.94 -24.07 1.94
CA GLY A 345 21.62 -24.02 2.56
C GLY A 345 20.91 -22.65 2.46
N ALA A 346 20.67 -22.03 3.62
CA ALA A 346 19.91 -20.78 3.71
C ALA A 346 20.62 -19.57 3.08
N ASP A 347 21.95 -19.59 3.01
CA ASP A 347 22.72 -18.46 2.48
C ASP A 347 22.56 -18.31 0.96
N VAL A 348 22.49 -19.44 0.24
CA VAL A 348 22.25 -19.42 -1.22
C VAL A 348 20.78 -19.07 -1.54
N GLU A 349 19.83 -19.46 -0.70
CA GLU A 349 18.42 -19.04 -0.84
C GLU A 349 18.26 -17.54 -0.64
N LEU A 350 18.93 -16.99 0.37
CA LEU A 350 18.94 -15.55 0.63
C LEU A 350 19.60 -14.77 -0.51
N PHE A 351 20.71 -15.28 -1.06
CA PHE A 351 21.34 -14.70 -2.25
C PHE A 351 20.38 -14.65 -3.45
N ARG A 352 19.64 -15.73 -3.70
CA ARG A 352 18.63 -15.78 -4.78
C ARG A 352 17.50 -14.77 -4.56
N ALA A 353 17.01 -14.65 -3.31
CA ALA A 353 15.97 -13.70 -2.97
C ALA A 353 16.43 -12.23 -3.15
N VAL A 354 17.66 -11.92 -2.72
CA VAL A 354 18.26 -10.58 -2.87
C VAL A 354 18.46 -10.22 -4.34
N SER A 355 18.86 -11.19 -5.18
CA SER A 355 19.15 -10.99 -6.60
C SER A 355 17.93 -10.62 -7.45
N ALA A 356 16.72 -11.04 -7.03
CA ALA A 356 15.46 -10.78 -7.72
C ALA A 356 14.48 -9.89 -6.93
N GLY A 357 14.93 -9.30 -5.82
CA GLY A 357 14.04 -8.65 -4.86
C GLY A 357 13.60 -7.22 -5.18
N PHE A 358 13.83 -6.70 -6.40
CA PHE A 358 13.46 -5.32 -6.79
C PHE A 358 13.91 -4.21 -5.79
N GLY A 359 15.05 -4.41 -5.13
CA GLY A 359 15.57 -3.47 -4.12
C GLY A 359 14.86 -3.52 -2.76
N CYS A 360 13.99 -4.50 -2.50
CA CYS A 360 13.28 -4.65 -1.22
C CYS A 360 14.19 -5.09 -0.06
N PHE A 361 15.32 -5.75 -0.36
CA PHE A 361 16.32 -6.15 0.64
C PHE A 361 17.32 -5.04 0.97
N GLY A 362 17.24 -3.90 0.25
CA GLY A 362 18.12 -2.76 0.46
C GLY A 362 18.71 -2.19 -0.83
N VAL A 363 19.76 -1.39 -0.68
CA VAL A 363 20.39 -0.67 -1.79
C VAL A 363 21.58 -1.46 -2.32
N VAL A 364 21.48 -1.98 -3.54
CA VAL A 364 22.59 -2.65 -4.23
C VAL A 364 23.73 -1.65 -4.44
N TYR A 365 24.89 -1.93 -3.87
CA TYR A 365 26.11 -1.14 -4.02
C TYR A 365 26.92 -1.61 -5.22
N ASP A 366 27.21 -2.91 -5.29
CA ASP A 366 27.83 -3.55 -6.45
C ASP A 366 27.49 -5.03 -6.54
N VAL A 367 27.85 -5.59 -7.69
CA VAL A 367 27.66 -6.99 -8.04
C VAL A 367 28.93 -7.52 -8.70
N THR A 368 29.19 -8.81 -8.49
CA THR A 368 30.19 -9.58 -9.25
C THR A 368 29.43 -10.51 -10.19
N ILE A 369 29.79 -10.47 -11.46
CA ILE A 369 29.13 -11.23 -12.52
C ILE A 369 30.17 -12.18 -13.12
N GLN A 370 29.77 -13.44 -13.31
CA GLN A 370 30.52 -14.39 -14.10
C GLN A 370 30.42 -14.01 -15.58
N VAL A 371 31.56 -13.72 -16.19
CA VAL A 371 31.64 -13.41 -17.62
C VAL A 371 31.99 -14.68 -18.40
N CYS A 372 31.18 -15.00 -19.41
CA CYS A 372 31.51 -16.03 -20.39
C CYS A 372 32.36 -15.41 -21.51
N TYR A 373 33.48 -16.04 -21.85
CA TYR A 373 34.25 -15.66 -23.04
C TYR A 373 33.46 -16.05 -24.29
N PHE A 374 32.96 -15.06 -25.03
CA PHE A 374 32.44 -15.29 -26.38
C PHE A 374 33.47 -14.79 -27.41
N PHE A 375 34.03 -15.72 -28.18
CA PHE A 375 34.80 -15.42 -29.38
C PHE A 375 33.82 -14.99 -30.48
N PHE A 376 33.87 -13.72 -30.89
CA PHE A 376 33.36 -13.34 -32.21
C PHE A 376 34.39 -13.78 -33.25
N LEU A 377 34.10 -14.85 -34.00
CA LEU A 377 34.67 -15.03 -35.33
C LEU A 377 34.03 -13.94 -36.20
N CYS A 378 34.76 -12.84 -36.40
CA CYS A 378 34.47 -11.93 -37.51
C CYS A 378 34.63 -12.72 -38.81
N ALA A 379 33.53 -12.90 -39.53
CA ALA A 379 33.54 -13.21 -40.97
C ALA A 379 33.37 -11.90 -41.74
#